data_AF-A0A945GMM0-F1
#
_entry.id   AF-A0A945GMM0-F1
#
_cell.length_a   1.000
_cell.length_b   1.000
_cell.length_c   1.000
_cell.angle_alpha   90.00
_cell.angle_beta   90.00
_cell.angle_gamma   90.00
#
_symmetry.space_group_name_H-M   'P 1'
#
loop_
_entity.id
_entity.type
_entity.pdbx_description
1 polymer ?
#
loop_
_entity_poly.entity_id
_entity_poly.type
_entity_poly.pdbx_seq_one_letter_code
_entity_poly.pdbx_strand_id
1 'polypeptide(L)'
;MIKMISLNKGWKFQWTEYLGENVTYGECLGALRRERFMNARVPGDAHLDLMEHGVLPDLYTGCNIDHAQWMEAKDWVYTRRFNTPRNLGGRKVFLRFHGLDTYATVWLNGSLLGKTDNMYLRYEFEVTGLLEKSGRNELLIRIASPMYSFEMDGTIRPLVHTPERLFIRKAQMSFGGTSLLDC
;
A
#
# COMPACT_ATOMS: atom_id res chain seq x y z
N MET A 1 -21.17 -8.21 -21.49
CA MET A 1 -20.71 -8.98 -20.31
C MET A 1 -19.35 -8.44 -19.88
N ILE A 2 -19.21 -8.00 -18.62
CA ILE A 2 -17.95 -7.53 -18.05
C ILE A 2 -17.09 -8.74 -17.72
N LYS A 3 -15.84 -8.77 -18.19
CA LYS A 3 -14.88 -9.83 -17.85
C LYS A 3 -13.97 -9.30 -16.74
N MET A 4 -13.99 -9.94 -15.58
CA MET A 4 -13.10 -9.61 -14.46
C MET A 4 -11.97 -10.63 -14.37
N ILE A 5 -10.76 -10.14 -14.11
CA ILE A 5 -9.58 -10.97 -13.87
C ILE A 5 -9.04 -10.57 -12.50
N SER A 6 -8.99 -11.53 -11.58
CA SER A 6 -8.45 -11.26 -10.25
C SER A 6 -6.94 -11.05 -10.31
N LEU A 7 -6.49 -9.97 -9.66
CA LEU A 7 -5.08 -9.70 -9.43
C LEU A 7 -4.71 -9.91 -7.95
N ASN A 8 -5.11 -11.03 -7.33
CA ASN A 8 -4.81 -11.31 -5.92
C ASN A 8 -3.51 -12.11 -5.66
N LYS A 9 -2.98 -12.86 -6.65
CA LYS A 9 -1.83 -13.77 -6.45
C LYS A 9 -0.50 -13.27 -7.04
N GLY A 10 0.64 -13.64 -6.45
CA GLY A 10 1.97 -13.35 -7.01
C GLY A 10 2.42 -11.90 -6.79
N TRP A 11 1.93 -11.28 -5.71
CA TRP A 11 2.46 -10.01 -5.24
C TRP A 11 3.78 -10.23 -4.51
N LYS A 12 4.63 -9.21 -4.58
CA LYS A 12 5.82 -9.09 -3.76
C LYS A 12 5.82 -7.74 -3.08
N PHE A 13 6.51 -7.63 -1.96
CA PHE A 13 6.64 -6.39 -1.23
C PHE A 13 8.04 -6.19 -0.66
N GLN A 14 8.35 -4.94 -0.39
CA GLN A 14 9.53 -4.48 0.34
C GLN A 14 9.16 -3.12 0.97
N TRP A 15 10.02 -2.57 1.81
CA TRP A 15 9.89 -1.22 2.34
C TRP A 15 11.12 -0.35 2.06
N THR A 16 10.95 0.95 2.24
CA THR A 16 11.98 2.00 2.18
C THR A 16 11.78 2.99 3.32
N GLU A 17 12.72 3.92 3.52
CA GLU A 17 12.45 5.15 4.26
C GLU A 17 11.32 5.96 3.59
N TYR A 18 10.68 6.86 4.34
CA TYR A 18 9.69 7.77 3.77
C TYR A 18 10.30 8.63 2.66
N LEU A 19 9.73 8.57 1.47
CA LEU A 19 10.25 9.22 0.28
C LEU A 19 9.63 10.61 0.00
N GLY A 20 8.67 11.06 0.81
CA GLY A 20 7.92 12.30 0.57
C GLY A 20 6.63 12.11 -0.25
N GLU A 21 5.86 13.18 -0.47
CA GLU A 21 4.54 13.08 -1.08
C GLU A 21 4.56 12.93 -2.61
N ASN A 22 5.49 13.61 -3.29
CA ASN A 22 5.51 13.77 -4.75
C ASN A 22 6.58 12.90 -5.42
N VAL A 23 6.64 11.65 -5.00
CA VAL A 23 7.62 10.67 -5.48
C VAL A 23 7.25 10.18 -6.88
N THR A 24 8.24 10.15 -7.76
CA THR A 24 8.12 9.58 -9.11
C THR A 24 8.35 8.06 -9.10
N TYR A 25 7.96 7.40 -10.19
CA TYR A 25 8.21 5.96 -10.37
C TYR A 25 9.70 5.60 -10.25
N GLY A 26 10.57 6.40 -10.86
CA GLY A 26 12.02 6.16 -10.86
C GLY A 26 12.65 6.31 -9.48
N GLU A 27 12.24 7.33 -8.72
CA GLU A 27 12.70 7.54 -7.33
C GLU A 27 12.25 6.40 -6.42
N CYS A 28 10.98 5.99 -6.53
CA CYS A 28 10.45 4.86 -5.77
C CYS A 28 11.22 3.58 -6.08
N LEU A 29 11.47 3.27 -7.35
CA LEU A 29 12.29 2.11 -7.75
C LEU A 29 13.74 2.21 -7.29
N GLY A 30 14.36 3.40 -7.34
CA GLY A 30 15.75 3.61 -6.95
C GLY A 30 16.00 3.37 -5.45
N ALA A 31 14.97 3.58 -4.63
CA ALA A 31 15.00 3.29 -3.19
C ALA A 31 14.89 1.79 -2.86
N LEU A 32 14.49 0.94 -3.82
CA LEU A 32 14.27 -0.49 -3.61
C LEU A 32 15.52 -1.32 -3.91
N ARG A 33 15.51 -2.56 -3.43
CA ARG A 33 16.63 -3.51 -3.56
C ARG A 33 16.09 -4.85 -4.05
N ARG A 34 16.49 -5.27 -5.25
CA ARG A 34 15.88 -6.41 -5.95
C ARG A 34 15.90 -7.71 -5.13
N GLU A 35 16.95 -7.88 -4.34
CA GLU A 35 17.21 -9.02 -3.46
C GLU A 35 16.36 -9.04 -2.18
N ARG A 36 15.71 -7.92 -1.83
CA ARG A 36 14.92 -7.79 -0.58
C ARG A 36 13.42 -8.02 -0.77
N PHE A 37 12.96 -8.23 -2.00
CA PHE A 37 11.55 -8.49 -2.25
C PHE A 37 11.12 -9.84 -1.68
N MET A 38 10.10 -9.80 -0.83
CA MET A 38 9.43 -10.98 -0.27
C MET A 38 8.07 -11.18 -0.91
N ASN A 39 7.50 -12.38 -0.79
CA ASN A 39 6.15 -12.65 -1.29
C ASN A 39 5.12 -11.96 -0.39
N ALA A 40 4.05 -11.42 -0.97
CA ALA A 40 2.96 -10.75 -0.24
C ALA A 40 1.61 -11.42 -0.52
N ARG A 41 0.74 -11.42 0.49
CA ARG A 41 -0.66 -11.84 0.33
C ARG A 41 -1.54 -10.65 -0.03
N VAL A 42 -2.40 -10.81 -1.04
CA VAL A 42 -3.40 -9.80 -1.40
C VAL A 42 -4.77 -10.47 -1.57
N PRO A 43 -5.80 -10.03 -0.83
CA PRO A 43 -5.77 -9.03 0.24
C PRO A 43 -4.91 -9.48 1.44
N GLY A 44 -4.29 -8.53 2.14
CA GLY A 44 -3.36 -8.79 3.24
C GLY A 44 -2.84 -7.50 3.89
N ASP A 45 -1.88 -7.65 4.81
CA ASP A 45 -1.23 -6.59 5.57
C ASP A 45 0.28 -6.88 5.72
N ALA A 46 1.10 -5.82 5.77
CA ALA A 46 2.55 -5.94 5.81
C ALA A 46 3.07 -6.63 7.09
N HIS A 47 2.40 -6.44 8.24
CA HIS A 47 2.81 -7.07 9.50
C HIS A 47 2.64 -8.59 9.42
N LEU A 48 1.49 -9.04 8.91
CA LEU A 48 1.21 -10.47 8.75
C LEU A 48 2.16 -11.12 7.74
N ASP A 49 2.46 -10.42 6.64
CA ASP A 49 3.44 -10.92 5.66
C ASP A 49 4.85 -10.99 6.28
N LEU A 50 5.28 -9.98 7.06
CA LEU A 50 6.57 -10.04 7.78
C LEU A 50 6.64 -11.12 8.85
N MET A 51 5.54 -11.38 9.56
CA MET A 51 5.43 -12.51 10.50
C MET A 51 5.57 -13.85 9.76
N GLU A 52 4.93 -14.00 8.60
CA GLU A 52 5.04 -15.21 7.77
C GLU A 52 6.47 -15.46 7.27
N HIS A 53 7.21 -14.40 6.93
CA HIS A 53 8.63 -14.50 6.55
C HIS A 53 9.59 -14.60 7.75
N GLY A 54 9.08 -14.60 8.99
CA GLY A 54 9.88 -14.69 10.21
C GLY A 54 10.73 -13.44 10.50
N VAL A 55 10.42 -12.30 9.85
CA VAL A 55 11.08 -11.02 10.12
C VAL A 55 10.55 -10.42 11.43
N LEU A 56 9.26 -10.60 11.69
CA LEU A 56 8.63 -10.24 12.96
C LEU A 56 8.28 -11.49 13.75
N PRO A 57 8.35 -11.43 15.10
CA PRO A 57 7.80 -12.47 15.94
C PRO A 57 6.26 -12.48 15.86
N ASP A 58 5.62 -13.44 16.53
CA ASP A 58 4.17 -13.39 16.72
C ASP A 58 3.78 -12.14 17.54
N LEU A 59 3.22 -11.15 16.85
CA LEU A 59 2.86 -9.84 17.43
C LEU A 59 1.72 -9.94 18.44
N TYR A 60 0.98 -11.05 18.48
CA TYR A 60 -0.10 -11.26 19.44
C TYR A 60 0.37 -11.83 20.79
N THR A 61 1.68 -12.06 20.94
CA THR A 61 2.28 -12.62 22.15
C THR A 61 3.02 -11.57 22.97
N GLY A 62 2.63 -11.39 24.23
CA GLY A 62 3.33 -10.50 25.17
C GLY A 62 3.47 -9.07 24.63
N CYS A 63 4.70 -8.55 24.69
CA CYS A 63 5.06 -7.20 24.22
C CYS A 63 5.71 -7.22 22.83
N ASN A 64 5.50 -8.30 22.05
CA ASN A 64 6.14 -8.46 20.76
C ASN A 64 5.76 -7.37 19.75
N ILE A 65 4.63 -6.69 19.97
CA ILE A 65 4.18 -5.56 19.16
C ILE A 65 5.22 -4.42 19.10
N ASP A 66 6.06 -4.26 20.13
CA ASP A 66 7.10 -3.23 20.15
C ASP A 66 8.16 -3.43 19.05
N HIS A 67 8.36 -4.68 18.61
CA HIS A 67 9.25 -4.99 17.50
C HIS A 67 8.73 -4.50 16.13
N ALA A 68 7.46 -4.10 16.05
CA ALA A 68 6.83 -3.62 14.82
C ALA A 68 6.76 -2.08 14.72
N GLN A 69 7.03 -1.33 15.78
CA GLN A 69 6.85 0.14 15.81
C GLN A 69 7.57 0.88 14.66
N TRP A 70 8.75 0.39 14.26
CA TRP A 70 9.53 0.99 13.17
C TRP A 70 8.79 1.00 11.83
N MET A 71 7.82 0.11 11.63
CA MET A 71 7.11 -0.08 10.37
C MET A 71 6.23 1.10 9.99
N GLU A 72 5.68 1.81 10.99
CA GLU A 72 4.76 2.92 10.78
C GLU A 72 5.45 4.11 10.08
N ALA A 73 6.76 4.27 10.30
CA ALA A 73 7.58 5.32 9.70
C ALA A 73 8.09 4.98 8.29
N LYS A 74 7.75 3.80 7.73
CA LYS A 74 8.27 3.33 6.44
C LYS A 74 7.23 3.45 5.33
N ASP A 75 7.76 3.56 4.11
CA ASP A 75 6.97 3.34 2.91
C ASP A 75 7.00 1.88 2.54
N TRP A 76 5.85 1.35 2.18
CA TRP A 76 5.68 -0.03 1.75
C TRP A 76 5.42 -0.07 0.26
N VAL A 77 6.23 -0.83 -0.49
CA VAL A 77 6.10 -0.94 -1.93
C VAL A 77 5.72 -2.35 -2.32
N TYR A 78 4.53 -2.49 -2.91
CA TYR A 78 3.99 -3.71 -3.46
C TYR A 78 4.18 -3.72 -4.97
N THR A 79 4.67 -4.83 -5.51
CA THR A 79 4.81 -5.03 -6.95
C THR A 79 4.14 -6.31 -7.40
N ARG A 80 3.60 -6.27 -8.62
CA ARG A 80 3.05 -7.44 -9.28
C ARG A 80 3.28 -7.37 -10.78
N ARG A 81 3.75 -8.48 -11.33
CA ARG A 81 3.77 -8.70 -12.78
C ARG A 81 2.60 -9.58 -13.21
N PHE A 82 1.98 -9.25 -14.33
CA PHE A 82 0.88 -10.04 -14.90
C PHE A 82 0.86 -9.94 -16.42
N ASN A 83 0.39 -10.98 -17.09
CA ASN A 83 0.31 -10.99 -18.55
C ASN A 83 -0.87 -10.13 -19.04
N THR A 84 -0.71 -9.44 -20.16
CA THR A 84 -1.81 -8.74 -20.83
C THR A 84 -2.96 -9.71 -21.11
N PRO A 85 -4.20 -9.39 -20.69
CA PRO A 85 -5.35 -10.21 -21.02
C PRO A 85 -5.55 -10.35 -22.52
N ARG A 86 -5.86 -11.57 -23.00
CA ARG A 86 -6.20 -11.78 -24.42
C ARG A 86 -7.53 -11.12 -24.79
N ASN A 87 -7.65 -10.74 -26.06
CA ASN A 87 -8.90 -10.26 -26.68
C ASN A 87 -9.46 -8.97 -26.04
N LEU A 88 -8.60 -8.00 -25.75
CA LEU A 88 -9.05 -6.68 -25.28
C LEU A 88 -9.92 -5.97 -26.33
N GLY A 89 -9.67 -6.18 -27.63
CA GLY A 89 -10.60 -5.87 -28.72
C GLY A 89 -11.15 -4.43 -28.70
N GLY A 90 -10.30 -3.43 -28.40
CA GLY A 90 -10.70 -2.03 -28.31
C GLY A 90 -11.62 -1.67 -27.13
N ARG A 91 -11.86 -2.61 -26.20
CA ARG A 91 -12.67 -2.37 -25.00
C ARG A 91 -11.92 -1.48 -24.02
N LYS A 92 -12.67 -0.69 -23.27
CA LYS A 92 -12.15 -0.01 -22.09
C LYS A 92 -11.72 -1.03 -21.05
N VAL A 93 -10.56 -0.79 -20.44
CA VAL A 93 -10.00 -1.64 -19.39
C VAL A 93 -9.82 -0.81 -18.14
N PHE A 94 -10.27 -1.34 -17.02
CA PHE A 94 -10.18 -0.67 -15.72
C PHE A 94 -9.42 -1.55 -14.74
N LEU A 95 -8.50 -0.94 -14.00
CA LEU A 95 -7.87 -1.53 -12.83
C LEU A 95 -8.65 -1.10 -11.59
N ARG A 96 -9.17 -2.07 -10.83
CA ARG A 96 -10.03 -1.82 -9.68
C ARG A 96 -9.39 -2.32 -8.39
N PHE A 97 -9.30 -1.44 -7.41
CA PHE A 97 -8.92 -1.72 -6.04
C PHE A 97 -10.15 -1.64 -5.13
N HIS A 98 -10.38 -2.70 -4.37
CA HIS A 98 -11.50 -2.72 -3.41
C HIS A 98 -11.19 -1.98 -2.11
N GLY A 99 -9.91 -1.79 -1.81
CA GLY A 99 -9.40 -0.99 -0.70
C GLY A 99 -7.89 -0.84 -0.84
N LEU A 100 -7.37 0.33 -0.46
CA LEU A 100 -5.96 0.65 -0.36
C LEU A 100 -5.78 1.40 0.96
N ASP A 101 -4.99 0.85 1.87
CA ASP A 101 -4.79 1.41 3.20
C ASP A 101 -3.39 2.06 3.27
N THR A 102 -3.24 3.38 3.23
CA THR A 102 -4.27 4.39 2.95
C THR A 102 -3.77 5.35 1.88
N TYR A 103 -2.61 5.94 2.12
CA TYR A 103 -1.94 6.86 1.20
C TYR A 103 -1.19 6.09 0.10
N ALA A 104 -1.89 5.67 -0.95
CA ALA A 104 -1.27 4.91 -2.04
C ALA A 104 -0.90 5.80 -3.23
N THR A 105 0.20 5.49 -3.88
CA THR A 105 0.48 5.94 -5.25
C THR A 105 0.61 4.72 -6.15
N VAL A 106 -0.14 4.70 -7.27
CA VAL A 106 -0.27 3.53 -8.14
C VAL A 106 0.32 3.84 -9.50
N TRP A 107 1.23 2.97 -9.95
CA TRP A 107 1.81 3.00 -11.29
C TRP A 107 1.56 1.69 -12.04
N LEU A 108 1.41 1.81 -13.35
CA LEU A 108 1.37 0.70 -14.30
C LEU A 108 2.40 0.97 -15.40
N ASN A 109 3.35 0.05 -15.57
CA ASN A 109 4.43 0.17 -16.56
C ASN A 109 5.18 1.52 -16.47
N GLY A 110 5.34 2.04 -15.26
CA GLY A 110 5.95 3.36 -14.99
C GLY A 110 5.02 4.57 -15.16
N SER A 111 3.85 4.43 -15.78
CA SER A 111 2.85 5.50 -15.86
C SER A 111 2.07 5.64 -14.56
N LEU A 112 1.98 6.87 -14.04
CA LEU A 112 1.16 7.18 -12.86
C LEU A 112 -0.33 7.03 -13.21
N LEU A 113 -1.04 6.19 -12.46
CA LEU A 113 -2.49 6.07 -12.57
C LEU A 113 -3.21 7.03 -11.63
N GLY A 114 -2.69 7.22 -10.42
CA GLY A 114 -3.24 8.16 -9.45
C GLY A 114 -2.74 7.91 -8.02
N LYS A 115 -3.26 8.74 -7.11
CA LYS A 115 -3.02 8.65 -5.67
C LYS A 115 -4.32 8.37 -4.92
N THR A 116 -4.23 7.79 -3.73
CA THR A 116 -5.35 7.51 -2.83
C THR A 116 -5.01 7.99 -1.43
N ASP A 117 -6.03 8.25 -0.61
CA ASP A 117 -5.91 8.81 0.74
C ASP A 117 -7.01 8.29 1.71
N ASN A 118 -7.77 7.27 1.30
CA ASN A 118 -8.95 6.82 2.06
C ASN A 118 -9.15 5.29 1.95
N MET A 119 -8.90 4.60 3.06
CA MET A 119 -9.01 3.14 3.21
C MET A 119 -10.39 2.58 2.86
N TYR A 120 -11.44 3.39 3.05
CA TYR A 120 -12.83 2.93 2.95
C TYR A 120 -13.40 3.02 1.53
N LEU A 121 -12.66 3.61 0.60
CA LEU A 121 -13.12 3.81 -0.77
C LEU A 121 -12.59 2.73 -1.72
N ARG A 122 -13.38 2.49 -2.77
CA ARG A 122 -12.94 1.73 -3.93
C ARG A 122 -12.32 2.70 -4.92
N TYR A 123 -11.22 2.28 -5.53
CA TYR A 123 -10.51 3.06 -6.53
C TYR A 123 -10.54 2.34 -7.87
N GLU A 124 -10.80 3.07 -8.94
CA GLU A 124 -10.85 2.54 -10.29
C GLU A 124 -10.08 3.47 -11.23
N PHE A 125 -9.13 2.90 -11.98
CA PHE A 125 -8.31 3.63 -12.94
C PHE A 125 -8.55 3.07 -14.34
N GLU A 126 -8.89 3.92 -15.30
CA GLU A 126 -8.93 3.52 -16.70
C GLU A 126 -7.48 3.30 -17.19
N VAL A 127 -7.19 2.08 -17.65
CA VAL A 127 -5.85 1.67 -18.14
C VAL A 127 -5.86 1.29 -19.61
N THR A 128 -6.91 1.72 -20.34
CA THR A 128 -7.04 1.53 -21.78
C THR A 128 -5.82 2.14 -22.48
N GLY A 129 -5.09 1.33 -23.25
CA GLY A 129 -3.89 1.78 -23.98
C GLY A 129 -2.61 1.88 -23.16
N LEU A 130 -2.66 1.71 -21.82
CA LEU A 130 -1.47 1.67 -20.96
C LEU A 130 -0.89 0.26 -20.78
N LEU A 131 -1.69 -0.76 -21.11
CA LEU A 131 -1.23 -2.14 -21.10
C LEU A 131 -0.37 -2.44 -22.32
N GLU A 132 0.66 -3.26 -22.12
CA GLU A 132 1.46 -3.83 -23.19
C GLU A 132 0.58 -4.57 -24.19
N LYS A 133 0.83 -4.40 -25.50
CA LYS A 133 0.04 -5.07 -26.56
C LYS A 133 0.10 -6.60 -26.43
N SER A 134 1.27 -7.10 -26.06
CA SER A 134 1.54 -8.50 -25.75
C SER A 134 2.67 -8.59 -24.73
N GLY A 135 2.57 -9.47 -23.75
CA GLY A 135 3.64 -9.69 -22.77
C GLY A 135 3.21 -9.40 -21.34
N ARG A 136 4.16 -8.95 -20.53
CA ARG A 136 3.98 -8.70 -19.08
C ARG A 136 3.83 -7.21 -18.82
N ASN A 137 2.90 -6.89 -17.93
CA ASN A 137 2.75 -5.59 -17.33
C ASN A 137 3.25 -5.64 -15.89
N GLU A 138 3.68 -4.51 -15.37
CA GLU A 138 4.14 -4.33 -14.00
C GLU A 138 3.31 -3.29 -13.28
N LEU A 139 2.69 -3.69 -12.17
CA LEU A 139 2.12 -2.79 -11.19
C LEU A 139 3.15 -2.52 -10.11
N LEU A 140 3.21 -1.26 -9.71
CA LEU A 140 3.91 -0.82 -8.51
C LEU A 140 2.94 0.04 -7.71
N ILE A 141 2.81 -0.27 -6.43
CA ILE A 141 1.96 0.45 -5.49
C ILE A 141 2.83 0.81 -4.31
N ARG A 142 3.04 2.10 -4.09
CA ARG A 142 3.66 2.61 -2.87
C ARG A 142 2.54 2.99 -1.91
N ILE A 143 2.54 2.41 -0.72
CA ILE A 143 1.77 2.87 0.43
C ILE A 143 2.72 3.72 1.27
N ALA A 144 2.47 5.03 1.31
CA ALA A 144 3.27 5.96 2.06
C ALA A 144 2.95 5.87 3.56
N SER A 145 3.97 6.11 4.39
CA SER A 145 3.81 6.14 5.85
C SER A 145 2.68 7.10 6.26
N PRO A 146 1.68 6.63 7.04
CA PRO A 146 0.62 7.50 7.52
C PRO A 146 1.12 8.54 8.53
N MET A 147 2.32 8.37 9.12
CA MET A 147 2.91 9.33 10.05
C MET A 147 3.33 10.64 9.39
N TYR A 148 3.53 10.65 8.07
CA TYR A 148 4.09 11.79 7.36
C TYR A 148 3.24 12.26 6.18
N SER A 149 2.10 11.62 5.93
CA SER A 149 1.28 11.82 4.72
C SER A 149 -0.05 12.53 5.00
N PHE A 150 -0.15 13.26 6.11
CA PHE A 150 -1.36 13.98 6.50
C PHE A 150 -1.04 15.43 6.89
N GLU A 151 -2.05 16.29 6.76
CA GLU A 151 -1.98 17.67 7.20
C GLU A 151 -2.82 17.84 8.46
N MET A 152 -2.23 18.44 9.50
CA MET A 152 -2.97 18.81 10.70
C MET A 152 -3.64 20.17 10.51
N ASP A 153 -4.93 20.23 10.84
CA ASP A 153 -5.58 21.51 11.10
C ASP A 153 -5.12 22.02 12.48
N GLY A 154 -4.25 23.03 12.48
CA GLY A 154 -3.70 23.64 13.70
C GLY A 154 -4.75 24.33 14.60
N THR A 155 -6.01 24.47 14.14
CA THR A 155 -7.11 24.96 14.98
C THR A 155 -7.68 23.87 15.88
N ILE A 156 -7.46 22.60 15.55
CA ILE A 156 -7.93 21.46 16.33
C ILE A 156 -6.96 21.22 17.48
N ARG A 157 -7.47 21.27 18.72
CA ARG A 157 -6.75 20.84 19.91
C ARG A 157 -7.04 19.36 20.18
N PRO A 158 -6.13 18.43 19.82
CA PRO A 158 -6.40 17.03 20.04
C PRO A 158 -6.35 16.70 21.54
N LEU A 159 -7.35 15.97 22.01
CA LEU A 159 -7.41 15.39 23.36
C LEU A 159 -7.06 13.89 23.35
N VAL A 160 -6.37 13.44 22.30
CA VAL A 160 -5.99 12.04 22.07
C VAL A 160 -4.48 11.92 21.89
N HIS A 161 -3.90 10.79 22.29
CA HIS A 161 -2.46 10.56 22.21
C HIS A 161 -1.92 10.39 20.78
N THR A 162 -2.79 10.04 19.83
CA THR A 162 -2.49 9.91 18.39
C THR A 162 -3.33 10.89 17.57
N PRO A 163 -3.03 12.20 17.59
CA PRO A 163 -3.86 13.24 16.96
C PRO A 163 -4.00 13.10 15.45
N GLU A 164 -2.99 12.55 14.78
CA GLU A 164 -2.95 12.27 13.35
C GLU A 164 -4.16 11.45 12.87
N ARG A 165 -4.65 10.53 13.71
CA ARG A 165 -5.79 9.66 13.36
C ARG A 165 -7.04 10.43 12.98
N LEU A 166 -7.21 11.65 13.49
CA LEU A 166 -8.37 12.51 13.23
C LEU A 166 -8.41 13.00 11.77
N PHE A 167 -7.23 13.11 11.15
CA PHE A 167 -7.05 13.67 9.81
C PHE A 167 -6.92 12.58 8.74
N ILE A 168 -6.69 11.33 9.15
CA ILE A 168 -6.44 10.21 8.25
C ILE A 168 -7.72 9.38 8.10
N ARG A 169 -8.16 9.16 6.86
CA ARG A 169 -9.30 8.29 6.53
C ARG A 169 -8.92 6.80 6.55
N LYS A 170 -8.46 6.35 7.71
CA LYS A 170 -8.03 4.96 8.04
C LYS A 170 -8.82 4.43 9.22
N ALA A 171 -8.82 3.11 9.38
CA ALA A 171 -9.34 2.41 10.55
C ALA A 171 -8.71 2.95 11.83
N GLN A 172 -9.52 3.60 12.67
CA GLN A 172 -9.06 4.40 13.80
C GLN A 172 -8.37 3.58 14.88
N MET A 173 -8.76 2.32 15.07
CA MET A 173 -8.12 1.38 16.00
C MET A 173 -6.68 1.00 15.61
N SER A 174 -6.26 1.29 14.37
CA SER A 174 -4.89 1.00 13.93
C SER A 174 -3.85 1.88 14.60
N PHE A 175 -4.24 3.03 15.17
CA PHE A 175 -3.36 3.94 15.90
C PHE A 175 -3.32 3.64 17.41
N GLY A 176 -3.63 2.39 17.78
CA GLY A 176 -3.86 2.03 19.17
C GLY A 176 -5.21 2.50 19.72
N GLY A 177 -5.65 1.82 20.78
CA GLY A 177 -6.80 2.17 21.61
C GLY A 177 -6.37 2.67 22.98
N THR A 178 -7.28 2.71 23.94
CA THR A 178 -6.94 3.01 25.35
C THR A 178 -6.02 1.91 25.89
N SER A 179 -4.70 2.08 25.82
CA SER A 179 -3.76 1.27 26.56
C SER A 179 -3.78 1.73 28.03
N LEU A 180 -4.42 0.94 28.88
CA LEU A 180 -4.11 0.91 30.33
C LEU A 180 -2.89 0.01 30.61
N LEU A 181 -2.27 -0.51 29.56
CA LEU A 181 -1.16 -1.44 29.59
C LEU A 181 -0.20 -0.97 28.52
N ASP A 182 0.65 -0.02 28.89
CA ASP A 182 2.01 -0.07 28.39
C ASP A 182 2.57 -1.41 28.92
N CYS A 183 3.13 -2.20 28.01
CA CYS A 183 4.28 -2.98 28.43
C CYS A 183 5.37 -1.99 28.89
#